data_AF-A0A2P7TSH9-F1
#
_entry.id   AF-A0A2P7TSH9-F1
#
_cell.length_a   1.000
_cell.length_b   1.000
_cell.length_c   1.000
_cell.angle_alpha   90.00
_cell.angle_beta   90.00
_cell.angle_gamma   90.00
#
_symmetry.space_group_name_H-M   'P 1'
#
loop_
_entity.id
_entity.type
_entity.pdbx_description
1 polymer ?
#
loop_
_entity_poly.entity_id
_entity_poly.type
_entity_poly.pdbx_seq_one_letter_code
_entity_poly.pdbx_strand_id
1 'polypeptide(L)'
;MVTPKNLTGFILLLFFLFTACGNGKSNSGNTTSPPAVLENKTVIENGEEYIITKSGKKIPKAEKGITIVSETGWSAKDMEFHLQYCQEMLQGNTDVDALAFCKCFLEKIQYYYQPIYLREAYDDQIKWNAACIEAAQK
;
A
#
# COMPACT_ATOMS: atom_id res chain seq x y z
N MET A 1 12.84 51.67 19.45
CA MET A 1 11.58 50.99 19.83
C MET A 1 10.47 52.02 19.75
N VAL A 2 9.57 51.86 18.78
CA VAL A 2 8.42 52.73 18.53
C VAL A 2 7.16 51.85 18.65
N THR A 3 6.20 52.37 19.40
CA THR A 3 4.85 51.90 19.80
C THR A 3 3.89 51.61 18.62
N PRO A 4 2.55 51.35 18.78
CA PRO A 4 1.72 50.85 19.91
C PRO A 4 0.61 49.82 19.44
N LYS A 5 -0.29 49.36 20.34
CA LYS A 5 -1.76 49.61 20.31
C LYS A 5 -2.64 48.44 20.83
N ASN A 6 -3.45 48.83 21.81
CA ASN A 6 -4.88 48.56 21.96
C ASN A 6 -5.35 47.17 22.41
N LEU A 7 -5.53 47.11 23.72
CA LEU A 7 -6.51 46.31 24.44
C LEU A 7 -7.91 46.93 24.23
N THR A 8 -8.71 46.29 23.37
CA THR A 8 -10.17 46.48 23.22
C THR A 8 -10.70 45.08 22.96
N GLY A 9 -11.50 44.44 23.80
CA GLY A 9 -12.82 44.88 24.22
C GLY A 9 -13.82 43.86 23.67
N PHE A 10 -14.48 43.13 24.57
CA PHE A 10 -15.67 42.28 24.43
C PHE A 10 -16.52 42.46 23.15
N ILE A 11 -17.00 41.34 22.58
CA ILE A 11 -18.37 41.07 22.06
C ILE A 11 -18.31 39.75 21.24
N LEU A 12 -18.83 38.62 21.75
CA LEU A 12 -20.20 38.10 21.62
C LEU A 12 -20.57 37.64 20.19
N LEU A 13 -21.09 36.40 20.12
CA LEU A 13 -22.19 35.91 19.26
C LEU A 13 -21.84 34.80 18.23
N LEU A 14 -22.33 33.60 18.58
CA LEU A 14 -22.91 32.54 17.74
C LEU A 14 -22.75 32.64 16.21
N PHE A 15 -22.19 31.60 15.59
CA PHE A 15 -22.57 31.21 14.23
C PHE A 15 -22.72 29.69 14.04
N PHE A 16 -24.00 29.30 14.01
CA PHE A 16 -24.63 28.29 13.15
C PHE A 16 -24.12 26.84 13.13
N LEU A 17 -24.89 26.00 13.83
CA LEU A 17 -25.20 24.62 13.46
C LEU A 17 -25.84 24.60 12.06
N PHE A 18 -25.16 23.98 11.09
CA PHE A 18 -25.83 23.45 9.89
C PHE A 18 -25.83 21.93 9.96
N THR A 19 -26.90 21.40 10.54
CA THR A 19 -27.43 20.08 10.17
C THR A 19 -28.22 20.22 8.88
N ALA A 20 -27.85 19.47 7.84
CA ALA A 20 -28.75 19.16 6.73
C ALA A 20 -28.61 17.69 6.34
N CYS A 21 -29.71 16.96 6.56
CA CYS A 21 -29.95 15.60 6.10
C CYS A 21 -30.10 15.58 4.57
N GLY A 22 -29.49 14.58 3.92
CA GLY A 22 -29.73 14.27 2.52
C GLY A 22 -30.23 12.84 2.35
N ASN A 23 -31.49 12.58 2.72
CA ASN A 23 -32.20 11.35 2.32
C ASN A 23 -32.77 11.55 0.90
N GLY A 24 -31.98 11.18 -0.11
CA GLY A 24 -32.43 11.06 -1.49
C GLY A 24 -32.90 9.64 -1.78
N LYS A 25 -34.21 9.39 -1.67
CA LYS A 25 -34.85 8.19 -2.22
C LYS A 25 -34.98 8.38 -3.73
N SER A 26 -34.08 7.78 -4.51
CA SER A 26 -34.17 7.76 -5.98
C SER A 26 -34.66 6.38 -6.42
N ASN A 27 -35.81 6.35 -7.08
CA ASN A 27 -36.30 5.20 -7.84
C ASN A 27 -35.91 5.40 -9.31
N SER A 28 -35.63 4.28 -9.98
CA SER A 28 -35.50 4.09 -11.43
C SER A 28 -34.08 4.03 -11.99
N GLY A 29 -33.78 2.90 -12.64
CA GLY A 29 -32.65 2.73 -13.54
C GLY A 29 -32.13 1.29 -13.56
N ASN A 30 -32.56 0.50 -14.55
CA ASN A 30 -31.90 -0.75 -14.93
C ASN A 30 -30.38 -0.53 -14.94
N THR A 31 -29.69 -1.17 -13.99
CA THR A 31 -28.24 -1.29 -14.01
C THR A 31 -27.98 -2.77 -14.20
N THR A 32 -27.68 -3.08 -15.45
CA THR A 32 -26.84 -4.21 -15.85
C THR A 32 -25.89 -4.54 -14.71
N SER A 33 -26.01 -5.76 -14.18
CA SER A 33 -25.06 -6.30 -13.22
C SER A 33 -23.65 -5.91 -13.66
N PRO A 34 -22.80 -5.39 -12.75
CA PRO A 34 -21.38 -5.29 -13.05
C PRO A 34 -20.94 -6.65 -13.62
N PRO A 35 -20.15 -6.70 -14.70
CA PRO A 35 -19.59 -7.96 -15.15
C PRO A 35 -18.95 -8.60 -13.93
N ALA A 36 -19.36 -9.84 -13.63
CA ALA A 36 -18.85 -10.59 -12.49
C ALA A 36 -17.34 -10.43 -12.48
N VAL A 37 -16.82 -9.75 -11.45
CA VAL A 37 -15.39 -9.67 -11.21
C VAL A 37 -14.96 -11.12 -11.12
N LEU A 38 -14.18 -11.57 -12.11
CA LEU A 38 -13.63 -12.91 -12.16
C LEU A 38 -12.73 -13.02 -10.91
N GLU A 39 -13.29 -13.52 -9.82
CA GLU A 39 -12.66 -13.49 -8.50
C GLU A 39 -11.37 -14.31 -8.54
N ASN A 40 -10.25 -13.65 -8.24
CA ASN A 40 -9.03 -14.40 -8.00
C ASN A 40 -9.21 -15.22 -6.71
N LYS A 41 -8.98 -16.53 -6.79
CA LYS A 41 -9.17 -17.44 -5.65
C LYS A 41 -8.07 -17.18 -4.62
N THR A 42 -8.45 -16.96 -3.36
CA THR A 42 -7.50 -16.87 -2.24
C THR A 42 -7.28 -18.25 -1.63
N VAL A 43 -6.04 -18.60 -1.31
CA VAL A 43 -5.63 -19.84 -0.66
C VAL A 43 -4.73 -19.51 0.54
N ILE A 44 -4.87 -20.24 1.64
CA ILE A 44 -4.00 -20.12 2.81
C ILE A 44 -3.06 -21.32 2.84
N GLU A 45 -1.76 -21.10 2.93
CA GLU A 45 -0.74 -22.15 3.04
C GLU A 45 0.30 -21.73 4.07
N ASN A 46 0.59 -22.61 5.04
CA ASN A 46 1.53 -22.34 6.14
C ASN A 46 1.25 -21.02 6.90
N GLY A 47 -0.02 -20.62 6.99
CA GLY A 47 -0.43 -19.37 7.64
C GLY A 47 -0.30 -18.11 6.77
N GLU A 48 0.16 -18.23 5.52
CA GLU A 48 0.26 -17.12 4.58
C GLU A 48 -0.89 -17.16 3.55
N GLU A 49 -1.41 -15.98 3.19
CA GLU A 49 -2.44 -15.83 2.17
C GLU A 49 -1.81 -15.65 0.77
N TYR A 50 -2.35 -16.38 -0.19
CA TYR A 50 -1.95 -16.34 -1.59
C TYR A 50 -3.16 -16.10 -2.48
N ILE A 51 -2.93 -15.41 -3.59
CA ILE A 51 -3.89 -15.24 -4.67
C ILE A 51 -3.49 -16.14 -5.84
N ILE A 52 -4.45 -16.91 -6.36
CA ILE A 52 -4.32 -17.61 -7.64
C ILE A 52 -4.84 -16.67 -8.72
N THR A 53 -3.94 -16.22 -9.58
CA THR A 53 -4.27 -15.30 -10.68
C THR A 53 -5.01 -16.02 -11.81
N LYS A 54 -5.44 -15.28 -12.84
CA LYS A 54 -6.15 -15.85 -13.99
C LYS A 54 -5.28 -16.81 -14.80
N SER A 55 -3.97 -16.57 -14.83
CA SER A 55 -3.00 -17.49 -15.43
C SER A 55 -2.69 -18.72 -14.57
N GLY A 56 -3.30 -18.84 -13.38
CA GLY A 56 -3.02 -19.92 -12.43
C GLY A 56 -1.77 -19.69 -11.61
N LYS A 57 -1.13 -18.52 -11.70
CA LYS A 57 0.05 -18.19 -10.90
C LYS A 57 -0.36 -17.99 -9.45
N LYS A 58 0.42 -18.58 -8.54
CA LYS A 58 0.29 -18.36 -7.10
C LYS A 58 1.19 -17.19 -6.71
N ILE A 59 0.61 -16.11 -6.21
CA ILE A 59 1.36 -14.94 -5.72
C ILE A 59 0.96 -14.60 -4.28
N PRO A 60 1.89 -14.10 -3.44
CA PRO A 60 1.58 -13.66 -2.08
C PRO A 60 0.52 -12.56 -2.09
N LYS A 61 -0.47 -12.60 -1.20
CA LYS A 61 -1.53 -11.59 -1.13
C LYS A 61 -1.04 -10.33 -0.44
N ALA A 62 -1.07 -9.21 -1.15
CA ALA A 62 -0.74 -7.90 -0.61
C ALA A 62 -1.69 -7.46 0.52
N GLU A 63 -1.16 -6.67 1.42
CA GLU A 63 -1.93 -5.97 2.44
C GLU A 63 -2.88 -4.93 1.82
N LYS A 64 -3.86 -4.48 2.61
CA LYS A 64 -4.79 -3.39 2.27
C LYS A 64 -5.58 -3.56 0.95
N GLY A 65 -5.69 -4.80 0.43
CA GLY A 65 -6.50 -5.09 -0.75
C GLY A 65 -5.96 -4.50 -2.05
N ILE A 66 -4.64 -4.28 -2.13
CA ILE A 66 -4.00 -3.74 -3.34
C ILE A 66 -4.17 -4.73 -4.49
N THR A 67 -4.55 -4.20 -5.65
CA THR A 67 -4.82 -5.00 -6.85
C THR A 67 -3.52 -5.38 -7.56
N ILE A 68 -3.57 -6.52 -8.26
CA ILE A 68 -2.45 -6.98 -9.07
C ILE A 68 -2.32 -6.04 -10.27
N VAL A 69 -1.16 -5.41 -10.40
CA VAL A 69 -0.80 -4.55 -11.53
C VAL A 69 -0.10 -5.36 -12.63
N SER A 70 0.62 -6.42 -12.26
CA SER A 70 1.31 -7.32 -13.18
C SER A 70 1.31 -8.75 -12.65
N GLU A 71 0.77 -9.72 -13.39
CA GLU A 71 0.86 -11.14 -13.01
C GLU A 71 2.29 -11.69 -13.22
N THR A 72 3.04 -11.13 -14.17
CA THR A 72 4.42 -11.54 -14.45
C THR A 72 5.42 -10.91 -13.48
N GLY A 73 5.05 -9.84 -12.79
CA GLY A 73 5.94 -9.06 -11.94
C GLY A 73 6.67 -7.97 -12.72
N TRP A 74 7.77 -7.49 -12.17
CA TRP A 74 8.65 -6.51 -12.79
C TRP A 74 9.54 -7.16 -13.85
N SER A 75 10.10 -6.36 -14.76
CA SER A 75 11.11 -6.88 -15.68
C SER A 75 12.39 -7.24 -14.93
N ALA A 76 13.22 -8.12 -15.51
CA ALA A 76 14.51 -8.47 -14.92
C ALA A 76 15.41 -7.25 -14.69
N LYS A 77 15.36 -6.27 -15.60
CA LYS A 77 16.10 -5.01 -15.49
C LYS A 77 15.60 -4.15 -14.32
N ASP A 78 14.28 -4.05 -14.15
CA ASP A 78 13.71 -3.30 -13.03
C ASP A 78 14.03 -3.99 -11.69
N MET A 79 13.94 -5.33 -11.65
CA MET A 79 14.33 -6.12 -10.48
C MET A 79 15.79 -5.91 -10.11
N GLU A 80 16.70 -5.94 -11.08
CA GLU A 80 18.13 -5.70 -10.84
C GLU A 80 18.39 -4.29 -10.29
N PHE A 81 17.81 -3.28 -10.93
CA PHE A 81 17.93 -1.88 -10.49
C PHE A 81 17.42 -1.68 -9.06
N HIS A 82 16.24 -2.19 -8.75
CA HIS A 82 15.64 -2.03 -7.43
C HIS A 82 16.31 -2.90 -6.36
N LEU A 83 16.89 -4.04 -6.73
CA LEU A 83 17.69 -4.85 -5.82
C LEU A 83 18.94 -4.11 -5.37
N GLN A 84 19.62 -3.42 -6.29
CA GLN A 84 20.77 -2.59 -5.93
C GLN A 84 20.34 -1.44 -5.02
N TYR A 85 19.32 -0.67 -5.42
CA TYR A 85 18.82 0.45 -4.63
C TYR A 85 18.38 0.04 -3.22
N CYS A 86 17.66 -1.08 -3.10
CA CYS A 86 17.24 -1.60 -1.81
C CYS A 86 18.44 -1.94 -0.89
N GLN A 87 19.49 -2.55 -1.44
CA GLN A 87 20.69 -2.87 -0.65
C GLN A 87 21.42 -1.60 -0.21
N GLU A 88 21.48 -0.58 -1.06
CA GLU A 88 22.05 0.74 -0.72
C GLU A 88 21.31 1.38 0.46
N MET A 89 19.98 1.25 0.51
CA MET A 89 19.16 1.77 1.61
C MET A 89 19.41 1.06 2.96
N LEU A 90 19.92 -0.17 2.94
CA LEU A 90 20.28 -0.94 4.13
C LEU A 90 21.77 -0.87 4.48
N GLN A 91 22.57 -0.09 3.73
CA GLN A 91 23.97 0.12 4.06
C GLN A 91 24.09 0.73 5.46
N GLY A 92 24.80 0.03 6.34
CA GLY A 92 24.99 0.43 7.74
C GLY A 92 24.14 -0.35 8.74
N ASN A 93 23.16 -1.13 8.29
CA ASN A 93 22.50 -2.11 9.16
C ASN A 93 23.33 -3.40 9.20
N THR A 94 24.11 -3.58 10.27
CA THR A 94 25.00 -4.73 10.40
C THR A 94 24.24 -6.03 10.67
N ASP A 95 23.06 -5.93 11.27
CA ASP A 95 22.32 -7.06 11.84
C ASP A 95 21.39 -7.72 10.81
N VAL A 96 21.29 -7.13 9.62
CA VAL A 96 20.45 -7.60 8.52
C VAL A 96 21.32 -7.96 7.31
N ASP A 97 21.08 -9.12 6.70
CA ASP A 97 21.53 -9.45 5.36
C ASP A 97 20.68 -8.67 4.35
N ALA A 98 21.24 -7.56 3.86
CA ALA A 98 20.56 -6.68 2.92
C ALA A 98 20.11 -7.42 1.65
N LEU A 99 20.90 -8.38 1.14
CA LEU A 99 20.53 -9.13 -0.06
C LEU A 99 19.35 -10.05 0.22
N ALA A 100 19.36 -10.74 1.36
CA ALA A 100 18.26 -11.61 1.77
C ALA A 100 16.96 -10.82 1.96
N PHE A 101 17.01 -9.68 2.68
CA PHE A 101 15.86 -8.80 2.85
C PHE A 101 15.32 -8.31 1.51
N CYS A 102 16.18 -7.74 0.67
CA CYS A 102 15.76 -7.10 -0.57
C CYS A 102 15.15 -8.11 -1.55
N LYS A 103 15.72 -9.31 -1.67
CA LYS A 103 15.10 -10.38 -2.46
C LYS A 103 13.72 -10.74 -1.93
N CYS A 104 13.61 -10.99 -0.62
CA CYS A 104 12.35 -11.34 0.01
C CYS A 104 11.26 -10.30 -0.26
N PHE A 105 11.58 -9.01 -0.07
CA PHE A 105 10.59 -7.95 -0.17
C PHE A 105 10.20 -7.67 -1.64
N LEU A 106 11.19 -7.51 -2.52
CA LEU A 106 10.96 -7.20 -3.93
C LEU A 106 10.20 -8.32 -4.64
N GLU A 107 10.48 -9.59 -4.31
CA GLU A 107 9.78 -10.74 -4.89
C GLU A 107 8.27 -10.73 -4.61
N LYS A 108 7.84 -10.13 -3.50
CA LYS A 108 6.43 -10.01 -3.11
C LYS A 108 5.78 -8.79 -3.76
N ILE A 109 6.41 -7.63 -3.70
CA ILE A 109 5.79 -6.36 -4.13
C ILE A 109 5.73 -6.17 -5.65
N GLN A 110 6.57 -6.87 -6.42
CA GLN A 110 6.69 -6.71 -7.87
C GLN A 110 5.38 -6.93 -8.65
N TYR A 111 4.39 -7.59 -8.04
CA TYR A 111 3.09 -7.86 -8.65
C TYR A 111 2.07 -6.73 -8.46
N TYR A 112 2.28 -5.89 -7.44
CA TYR A 112 1.28 -4.96 -6.91
C TYR A 112 1.64 -3.49 -7.13
N TYR A 113 2.92 -3.19 -7.28
CA TYR A 113 3.42 -1.83 -7.44
C TYR A 113 4.07 -1.66 -8.80
N GLN A 114 3.98 -0.47 -9.38
CA GLN A 114 4.92 -0.10 -10.44
C GLN A 114 6.30 0.15 -9.81
N PRO A 115 7.41 -0.05 -10.53
CA PRO A 115 8.77 0.13 -10.01
C PRO A 115 9.00 1.48 -9.31
N ILE A 116 8.38 2.55 -9.83
CA ILE A 116 8.44 3.91 -9.28
C ILE A 116 7.84 4.05 -7.86
N TYR A 117 6.99 3.12 -7.43
CA TYR A 117 6.30 3.15 -6.13
C TYR A 117 6.92 2.22 -5.09
N LEU A 118 8.20 1.85 -5.25
CA LEU A 118 8.93 1.00 -4.30
C LEU A 118 8.90 1.55 -2.87
N ARG A 119 8.98 2.88 -2.72
CA ARG A 119 9.03 3.51 -1.39
C ARG A 119 7.71 3.32 -0.64
N GLU A 120 6.60 3.57 -1.33
CA GLU A 120 5.24 3.41 -0.82
C GLU A 120 4.97 1.97 -0.44
N ALA A 121 5.54 1.00 -1.17
CA ALA A 121 5.41 -0.41 -0.84
C ALA A 121 5.94 -0.73 0.57
N TYR A 122 7.02 -0.10 1.04
CA TYR A 122 7.53 -0.30 2.41
C TYR A 122 6.55 0.15 3.49
N ASP A 123 5.81 1.23 3.23
CA ASP A 123 4.82 1.80 4.18
C ASP A 123 3.49 1.04 4.14
N ASP A 124 3.17 0.43 3.00
CA ASP A 124 1.94 -0.31 2.81
C ASP A 124 2.02 -1.78 3.20
N GLN A 125 3.18 -2.41 3.00
CA GLN A 125 3.41 -3.84 3.22
C GLN A 125 4.25 -4.08 4.49
N ILE A 126 3.80 -3.53 5.61
CA ILE A 126 4.49 -3.57 6.90
C ILE A 126 4.75 -5.03 7.35
N LYS A 127 3.79 -5.94 7.15
CA LYS A 127 3.94 -7.36 7.51
C LYS A 127 5.01 -8.03 6.66
N TRP A 128 5.02 -7.77 5.35
CA TRP A 128 6.08 -8.31 4.49
C TRP A 128 7.44 -7.70 4.83
N ASN A 129 7.49 -6.41 5.12
CA ASN A 129 8.72 -5.75 5.54
C ASN A 129 9.27 -6.38 6.82
N ALA A 130 8.44 -6.52 7.87
CA ALA A 130 8.82 -7.14 9.12
C ALA A 130 9.23 -8.62 8.96
N ALA A 131 8.45 -9.41 8.21
CA ALA A 131 8.77 -10.82 7.96
C ALA A 131 10.07 -10.99 7.16
N CYS A 132 10.32 -10.11 6.18
CA CYS A 132 11.57 -10.13 5.41
C CYS A 132 12.77 -9.65 6.24
N ILE A 133 12.59 -8.73 7.19
CA ILE A 133 13.64 -8.35 8.15
C ILE A 133 13.96 -9.55 9.05
N GLU A 134 12.94 -10.20 9.63
CA GLU A 134 13.11 -11.36 10.50
C GLU A 134 13.85 -12.49 9.79
N ALA A 135 13.44 -12.81 8.55
CA ALA A 135 14.09 -13.84 7.74
C ALA A 135 15.52 -13.47 7.30
N ALA A 136 15.92 -12.20 7.41
CA ALA A 136 17.22 -11.69 7.00
C ALA A 136 18.14 -11.34 8.18
N GLN A 137 17.76 -11.66 9.42
CA GLN A 137 18.64 -11.46 10.58
C GLN A 137 19.90 -12.34 10.48
N LYS A 138 21.06 -11.79 10.86
CA LYS A 138 22.35 -12.49 10.88
C LYS A 138 22.67 -13.12 12.24
#